data_AF-A0AAV4DJF9-F1
#
_entry.id   AF-A0AAV4DJF9-F1
#
_cell.length_a   1.000
_cell.length_b   1.000
_cell.length_c   1.000
_cell.angle_alpha   90.00
_cell.angle_beta   90.00
_cell.angle_gamma   90.00
#
_symmetry.space_group_name_H-M   'P 1'
#
loop_
_entity.id
_entity.type
_entity.pdbx_description
1 polymer ?
#
loop_
_entity_poly.entity_id
_entity_poly.type
_entity_poly.pdbx_seq_one_letter_code
_entity_poly.pdbx_strand_id
1 'polypeptide(L)'
;MKETPAASTSSHAGGYAEQIATIKSALLSLERNRGLVIHRGPSGQDETSSTYEMITALCPLSRHVLSVLKDVCKKVERKSETGCYIFDLLDLLKVSKCQATGAANPRMYCHINRKVLSSALASLETSSEVIEMSPQHFLPLD
;
A
#
# COMPACT_ATOMS: atom_id res chain seq x y z
N MET A 1 -21.09 43.09 43.18
CA MET A 1 -21.62 42.01 42.31
C MET A 1 -20.57 41.74 41.23
N LYS A 2 -20.24 40.48 41.01
CA LYS A 2 -19.04 40.02 40.31
C LYS A 2 -19.49 39.46 38.96
N GLU A 3 -19.30 40.19 37.87
CA GLU A 3 -19.51 39.65 36.53
C GLU A 3 -18.26 38.87 36.11
N THR A 4 -18.47 37.61 35.76
CA THR A 4 -17.43 36.72 35.21
C THR A 4 -17.74 36.56 33.73
N PRO A 5 -16.83 36.86 32.79
CA PRO A 5 -17.09 36.61 31.39
C PRO A 5 -17.00 35.11 31.12
N ALA A 6 -18.05 34.55 30.51
CA ALA A 6 -18.06 33.18 30.02
C ALA A 6 -16.97 33.04 28.94
N ALA A 7 -15.91 32.29 29.26
CA ALA A 7 -14.83 31.99 28.36
C ALA A 7 -15.33 31.13 27.20
N SER A 8 -14.97 31.60 26.01
CA SER A 8 -15.14 31.01 24.70
C SER A 8 -14.38 29.68 24.57
N THR A 9 -15.10 28.56 24.54
CA THR A 9 -14.54 27.25 24.19
C THR A 9 -15.48 26.50 23.26
N SER A 10 -15.52 26.85 21.98
CA SER A 10 -16.21 26.00 20.99
C SER A 10 -15.72 26.09 19.53
N SER A 11 -14.76 26.95 19.17
CA SER A 11 -14.36 27.13 17.76
C SER A 11 -13.20 26.24 17.28
N HIS A 12 -12.43 25.63 18.18
CA HIS A 12 -11.21 24.91 17.79
C HIS A 12 -11.43 23.45 17.37
N ALA A 13 -12.44 22.76 17.89
CA ALA A 13 -12.68 21.34 17.59
C ALA A 13 -13.15 21.11 16.14
N GLY A 14 -13.88 22.08 15.54
CA GLY A 14 -14.36 22.00 14.16
C GLY A 14 -13.24 22.05 13.12
N GLY A 15 -12.22 22.88 13.35
CA GLY A 15 -11.10 23.06 12.41
C GLY A 15 -10.20 21.82 12.31
N TYR A 16 -9.95 21.12 13.41
CA TYR A 16 -9.13 19.90 13.40
C TYR A 16 -9.80 18.74 12.67
N ALA A 17 -11.11 18.56 12.86
CA ALA A 17 -11.86 17.51 12.16
C ALA A 17 -11.86 17.72 10.65
N GLU A 18 -12.02 18.97 10.21
CA GLU A 18 -11.95 19.35 8.80
C GLU A 18 -10.55 19.10 8.21
N GLN A 19 -9.49 19.52 8.92
CA GLN A 19 -8.10 19.26 8.50
C GLN A 19 -7.80 17.76 8.38
N ILE A 20 -8.25 16.95 9.34
CA ILE A 20 -8.09 15.49 9.29
C ILE A 20 -8.83 14.91 8.08
N ALA A 21 -10.03 15.38 7.77
CA ALA A 21 -10.78 14.96 6.59
C ALA A 21 -10.06 15.33 5.28
N THR A 22 -9.49 16.54 5.20
CA THR A 22 -8.67 16.97 4.06
C THR A 22 -7.44 16.08 3.87
N ILE A 23 -6.71 15.78 4.95
CA ILE A 23 -5.52 14.92 4.91
C ILE A 23 -5.89 13.50 4.47
N LYS A 24 -6.96 12.92 5.02
CA LYS A 24 -7.47 11.60 4.61
C LYS A 24 -7.82 11.58 3.11
N SER A 25 -8.51 12.60 2.62
CA SER A 25 -8.86 12.73 1.20
C SER A 25 -7.60 12.82 0.31
N ALA A 26 -6.60 13.60 0.72
CA ALA A 26 -5.33 13.70 0.01
C ALA A 26 -4.58 12.36 -0.03
N LEU A 27 -4.50 11.64 1.09
CA LEU A 27 -3.87 10.32 1.17
C LEU A 27 -4.59 9.28 0.31
N LEU A 28 -5.93 9.27 0.32
CA LEU A 28 -6.73 8.42 -0.58
C LEU A 28 -6.50 8.77 -2.05
N SER A 29 -6.36 10.05 -2.39
CA SER A 29 -6.01 10.48 -3.75
C SER A 29 -4.60 10.02 -4.15
N LEU A 30 -3.62 10.14 -3.25
CA LEU A 30 -2.27 9.64 -3.47
C LEU A 30 -2.24 8.12 -3.67
N GLU A 31 -3.02 7.35 -2.91
CA GLU A 31 -3.15 5.90 -3.08
C GLU A 31 -3.81 5.53 -4.42
N ARG A 32 -4.96 6.14 -4.75
CA ARG A 32 -5.76 5.76 -5.92
C ARG A 32 -5.17 6.23 -7.25
N ASN A 33 -4.66 7.46 -7.28
CA ASN A 33 -4.24 8.09 -8.53
C ASN A 33 -2.74 7.92 -8.81
N ARG A 34 -1.92 7.91 -7.75
CA ARG A 34 -0.47 7.87 -7.87
C ARG A 34 0.13 6.55 -7.37
N GLY A 35 -0.50 5.87 -6.42
CA GLY A 35 0.03 4.65 -5.80
C GLY A 35 1.21 4.89 -4.86
N LEU A 36 1.42 6.13 -4.40
CA LEU A 36 2.60 6.51 -3.59
C LEU A 36 2.46 6.13 -2.11
N VAL A 37 1.23 5.89 -1.67
CA VAL A 37 0.93 5.42 -0.33
C VAL A 37 -0.06 4.26 -0.42
N ILE A 38 -0.09 3.43 0.61
CA ILE A 38 -1.13 2.42 0.79
C ILE A 38 -1.68 2.50 2.21
N HIS A 39 -3.01 2.50 2.31
CA HIS A 39 -3.69 2.34 3.58
C HIS A 39 -3.42 0.95 4.18
N ARG A 40 -2.98 0.95 5.44
CA ARG A 40 -2.83 -0.21 6.30
C ARG A 40 -3.89 -0.16 7.38
N GLY A 41 -4.80 -1.11 7.33
CA GLY A 41 -5.83 -1.28 8.35
C GLY A 41 -6.88 -2.29 7.93
N PRO A 42 -7.60 -2.90 8.90
CA PRO A 42 -8.73 -3.75 8.60
C PRO A 42 -9.78 -2.93 7.83
N SER A 43 -10.23 -3.47 6.70
CA SER A 43 -11.33 -2.88 5.94
C SER A 43 -12.58 -2.79 6.84
N GLY A 44 -13.05 -1.58 7.14
CA GLY A 44 -14.34 -1.36 7.81
C GLY A 44 -14.34 -1.41 9.33
N GLN A 45 -13.21 -1.31 10.03
CA GLN A 45 -13.20 -1.00 11.47
C GLN A 45 -12.48 0.32 11.75
N ASP A 46 -13.09 1.09 12.67
CA ASP A 46 -12.64 2.31 13.31
C ASP A 46 -11.70 3.21 12.49
N GLU A 47 -12.27 4.22 11.82
CA GLU A 47 -11.53 5.25 11.07
C GLU A 47 -10.59 6.11 11.94
N THR A 48 -10.53 5.81 13.24
CA THR A 48 -9.69 6.48 14.22
C THR A 48 -8.22 6.06 14.14
N SER A 49 -7.89 4.89 13.55
CA SER A 49 -6.49 4.45 13.34
C SER A 49 -6.15 4.10 11.89
N SER A 50 -6.54 4.95 10.92
CA SER A 50 -6.06 4.81 9.54
C SER A 50 -4.55 5.06 9.47
N THR A 51 -3.76 3.99 9.30
CA THR A 51 -2.32 4.12 9.05
C THR A 51 -2.05 4.08 7.55
N TYR A 52 -1.13 4.93 7.09
CA TYR A 52 -0.68 4.93 5.70
C TYR A 52 0.81 4.66 5.66
N GLU A 53 1.23 3.85 4.69
CA GLU A 53 2.63 3.57 4.43
C GLU A 53 3.03 4.17 3.09
N MET A 54 4.19 4.84 3.06
CA MET A 54 4.80 5.30 1.82
C MET A 54 5.41 4.12 1.05
N ILE A 55 5.17 4.09 -0.25
CA ILE A 55 5.74 3.07 -1.12
C ILE A 55 7.20 3.43 -1.41
N THR A 56 8.09 2.60 -0.89
CA THR A 56 9.54 2.65 -1.10
C THR A 56 10.03 1.22 -1.32
N ALA A 57 11.26 1.03 -1.80
CA ALA A 57 11.80 -0.31 -1.99
C ALA A 57 11.88 -1.11 -0.68
N LEU A 58 12.11 -0.46 0.45
CA LEU A 58 12.25 -1.09 1.76
C LEU A 58 10.92 -1.29 2.49
N CYS A 59 9.81 -0.75 1.97
CA CYS A 59 8.53 -0.95 2.63
C CYS A 59 8.11 -2.43 2.54
N PRO A 60 7.40 -2.97 3.54
CA PRO A 60 7.01 -4.37 3.56
C PRO A 60 6.14 -4.79 2.37
N LEU A 61 5.40 -3.87 1.73
CA LEU A 61 4.68 -4.19 0.50
C LEU A 61 5.66 -4.53 -0.62
N SER A 62 6.65 -3.66 -0.87
CA SER A 62 7.65 -3.88 -1.90
C SER A 62 8.46 -5.14 -1.63
N ARG A 63 8.82 -5.41 -0.37
CA ARG A 63 9.49 -6.66 0.00
C ARG A 63 8.63 -7.88 -0.25
N HIS A 64 7.33 -7.80 0.03
CA HIS A 64 6.39 -8.88 -0.26
C HIS A 64 6.22 -9.10 -1.77
N VAL A 65 6.10 -8.02 -2.56
CA VAL A 65 6.07 -8.07 -4.03
C VAL A 65 7.33 -8.76 -4.58
N LEU A 66 8.50 -8.40 -4.07
CA LEU A 66 9.76 -9.02 -4.47
C LEU A 66 9.82 -10.51 -4.11
N SER A 67 9.35 -10.90 -2.92
CA SER A 67 9.26 -12.31 -2.52
C SER A 67 8.32 -13.09 -3.45
N VAL A 68 7.14 -12.56 -3.78
CA VAL A 68 6.24 -13.23 -4.73
C VAL A 68 6.89 -13.38 -6.12
N LEU A 69 7.60 -12.36 -6.59
CA LEU A 69 8.37 -12.44 -7.84
C LEU A 69 9.49 -13.50 -7.77
N LYS A 70 10.24 -13.57 -6.67
CA LYS A 70 11.33 -14.54 -6.50
C LYS A 70 10.82 -15.97 -6.29
N ASP A 71 9.74 -16.15 -5.55
CA ASP A 71 9.30 -17.47 -5.07
C ASP A 71 8.22 -18.11 -5.92
N VAL A 72 7.31 -17.32 -6.48
CA VAL A 72 6.16 -17.82 -7.25
C VAL A 72 6.44 -17.68 -8.74
N CYS A 73 6.84 -16.48 -9.18
CA CYS A 73 7.05 -16.22 -10.60
C CYS A 73 8.27 -16.95 -11.18
N LYS A 74 9.31 -17.25 -10.38
CA LYS A 74 10.39 -18.16 -10.82
C LYS A 74 9.94 -19.63 -10.91
N LYS A 75 8.92 -20.05 -10.16
CA LYS A 75 8.46 -21.46 -10.10
C LYS A 75 7.33 -21.79 -11.07
N VAL A 76 6.61 -20.77 -11.58
CA VAL A 76 5.65 -20.95 -12.67
C VAL A 76 6.45 -21.11 -13.97
N GLU A 77 7.09 -22.26 -14.13
CA GLU A 77 7.79 -22.66 -15.36
C GLU A 77 6.77 -22.91 -16.48
N ARG A 78 6.21 -21.84 -17.05
CA ARG A 78 5.65 -21.91 -18.41
C ARG A 78 6.82 -21.80 -19.39
N LYS A 79 7.53 -22.91 -19.57
CA LYS A 79 8.39 -23.30 -20.70
C LYS A 79 9.45 -22.34 -21.30
N SER A 80 9.60 -21.08 -20.89
CA SER A 80 10.72 -20.22 -21.34
C SER A 80 10.74 -18.80 -20.75
N GLU A 81 9.69 -18.32 -20.09
CA GLU A 81 9.64 -16.94 -19.60
C GLU A 81 9.84 -16.89 -18.08
N THR A 82 11.01 -16.43 -17.65
CA THR A 82 11.24 -16.01 -16.27
C THR A 82 10.60 -14.63 -16.06
N GLY A 83 9.83 -14.45 -14.99
CA GLY A 83 9.20 -13.18 -14.64
C GLY A 83 7.69 -13.28 -14.44
N CYS A 84 7.03 -12.15 -14.23
CA CYS A 84 5.58 -12.05 -14.16
C CYS A 84 5.07 -10.75 -14.77
N TYR A 85 3.91 -10.81 -15.41
CA TYR A 85 3.17 -9.62 -15.78
C TYR A 85 2.54 -8.98 -14.54
N ILE A 86 2.39 -7.65 -14.57
CA ILE A 86 1.80 -6.90 -13.44
C ILE A 86 0.40 -7.38 -13.06
N PHE A 87 -0.39 -7.87 -14.03
CA PHE A 87 -1.73 -8.39 -13.77
C PHE A 87 -1.70 -9.71 -13.02
N ASP A 88 -0.82 -10.64 -13.43
CA ASP A 88 -0.63 -11.91 -12.73
C ASP A 88 -0.16 -11.68 -11.29
N LEU A 89 0.78 -10.75 -11.12
CA LEU A 89 1.31 -10.37 -9.81
C LEU A 89 0.23 -9.74 -8.93
N LEU A 90 -0.62 -8.87 -9.51
CA LEU A 90 -1.75 -8.28 -8.79
C LEU A 90 -2.75 -9.35 -8.34
N ASP A 91 -3.02 -10.35 -9.17
CA ASP A 91 -3.91 -11.44 -8.84
C ASP A 91 -3.31 -12.36 -7.77
N LEU A 92 -2.01 -12.68 -7.85
CA LEU A 92 -1.30 -13.42 -6.80
C LEU A 92 -1.33 -12.67 -5.45
N LEU A 93 -1.14 -11.36 -5.46
CA LEU A 93 -1.20 -10.51 -4.26
C LEU A 93 -2.63 -10.35 -3.71
N LYS A 94 -3.64 -10.52 -4.56
CA LYS A 94 -5.05 -10.56 -4.14
C LYS A 94 -5.50 -11.95 -3.68
N VAL A 95 -4.93 -13.03 -4.22
CA VAL A 95 -5.26 -14.41 -3.82
C VAL A 95 -4.56 -14.79 -2.53
N SER A 96 -3.36 -14.25 -2.27
CA SER A 96 -2.69 -14.31 -0.97
C SER A 96 -3.41 -13.51 0.13
N LYS A 97 -4.57 -12.92 -0.16
CA LYS A 97 -5.46 -12.34 0.85
C LYS A 97 -5.93 -13.42 1.83
N CYS A 98 -5.73 -13.11 3.11
CA CYS A 98 -6.47 -13.67 4.24
C CYS A 98 -6.10 -15.09 4.71
N GLN A 99 -5.01 -15.70 4.28
CA GLN A 99 -4.44 -16.83 5.05
C GLN A 99 -3.54 -16.30 6.16
N ALA A 100 -4.21 -15.92 7.25
CA ALA A 100 -3.63 -15.68 8.55
C ALA A 100 -3.22 -17.03 9.18
N THR A 101 -2.11 -17.61 8.77
CA THR A 101 -1.48 -18.69 9.54
C THR A 101 -0.44 -18.09 10.48
N GLY A 102 -0.90 -17.70 11.66
CA GLY A 102 -0.09 -17.65 12.89
C GLY A 102 0.99 -16.56 13.04
N ALA A 103 1.32 -15.76 12.02
CA ALA A 103 2.20 -14.61 12.17
C ALA A 103 1.39 -13.33 12.42
N ALA A 104 1.90 -12.45 13.29
CA ALA A 104 1.25 -11.26 13.84
C ALA A 104 0.84 -10.14 12.84
N ASN A 105 0.60 -10.45 11.57
CA ASN A 105 0.28 -9.44 10.56
C ASN A 105 -0.69 -9.92 9.46
N PRO A 106 -1.93 -10.29 9.79
CA PRO A 106 -2.91 -10.66 8.78
C PRO A 106 -3.69 -9.42 8.31
N ARG A 107 -3.76 -9.19 6.99
CA ARG A 107 -4.59 -8.19 6.28
C ARG A 107 -3.98 -6.80 6.00
N MET A 108 -2.66 -6.65 5.87
CA MET A 108 -2.06 -5.33 5.63
C MET A 108 -2.41 -4.66 4.29
N TYR A 109 -2.71 -5.41 3.21
CA TYR A 109 -2.79 -4.87 1.85
C TYR A 109 -4.04 -5.27 1.05
N CYS A 110 -5.20 -5.30 1.72
CA CYS A 110 -6.47 -5.69 1.09
C CYS A 110 -6.89 -4.83 -0.11
N HIS A 111 -6.37 -3.61 -0.21
CA HIS A 111 -6.72 -2.62 -1.23
C HIS A 111 -5.64 -2.42 -2.30
N ILE A 112 -4.67 -3.33 -2.39
CA ILE A 112 -3.65 -3.24 -3.43
C ILE A 112 -4.29 -3.13 -4.82
N ASN A 113 -3.87 -2.10 -5.55
CA ASN A 113 -4.34 -1.79 -6.88
C ASN A 113 -3.14 -1.65 -7.82
N ARG A 114 -3.41 -1.54 -9.13
CA ARG A 114 -2.36 -1.47 -10.15
C ARG A 114 -1.39 -0.31 -9.94
N LYS A 115 -1.86 0.87 -9.50
CA LYS A 115 -1.00 2.05 -9.29
C LYS A 115 -0.03 1.84 -8.14
N VAL A 116 -0.52 1.27 -7.03
CA VAL A 116 0.33 0.92 -5.88
C VAL A 116 1.36 -0.13 -6.29
N LEU A 117 0.94 -1.17 -7.00
CA LEU A 117 1.85 -2.22 -7.48
C LEU A 117 2.91 -1.67 -8.45
N SER A 118 2.52 -0.82 -9.40
CA SER A 118 3.46 -0.14 -10.30
C SER A 118 4.49 0.69 -9.53
N SER A 119 4.06 1.41 -8.48
CA SER A 119 4.97 2.23 -7.67
C SER A 119 5.95 1.38 -6.85
N ALA A 120 5.49 0.23 -6.35
CA ALA A 120 6.35 -0.72 -5.64
C ALA A 120 7.41 -1.31 -6.60
N LEU A 121 7.00 -1.73 -7.79
CA LEU A 121 7.90 -2.25 -8.83
C LEU A 121 8.91 -1.21 -9.29
N ALA A 122 8.47 0.03 -9.56
CA ALA A 122 9.37 1.13 -9.93
C ALA A 122 10.39 1.44 -8.81
N SER A 123 9.97 1.34 -7.54
CA SER A 123 10.88 1.54 -6.40
C SER A 123 11.92 0.43 -6.30
N LEU A 124 11.51 -0.82 -6.52
CA LEU A 124 12.41 -1.98 -6.56
C LEU A 124 13.37 -1.91 -7.75
N GLU A 125 12.91 -1.44 -8.90
CA GLU A 125 13.75 -1.25 -10.10
C GLU A 125 14.79 -0.16 -9.88
N THR A 126 14.39 0.96 -9.28
CA THR A 126 15.32 2.03 -8.85
C THR A 126 16.37 1.51 -7.86
N SER A 127 16.02 0.49 -7.07
CA SER A 127 16.94 -0.17 -6.12
C SER A 127 17.70 -1.35 -6.74
N SER A 128 17.57 -1.58 -8.05
CA SER A 128 18.22 -2.68 -8.78
C SER A 128 17.87 -4.08 -8.26
N GLU A 129 16.66 -4.26 -7.71
CA GLU A 129 16.17 -5.56 -7.23
C GLU A 129 15.28 -6.27 -8.25
N VAL A 130 14.71 -5.52 -9.20
CA VAL A 130 13.91 -6.04 -10.32
C VAL A 130 14.25 -5.26 -11.58
N ILE A 131 13.88 -5.81 -12.74
CA ILE A 131 13.98 -5.13 -14.03
C ILE A 131 12.71 -5.36 -14.85
N GLU A 132 12.22 -4.31 -15.51
CA GLU A 132 11.18 -4.43 -16.54
C GLU A 132 11.80 -4.87 -17.87
N MET A 133 11.63 -6.15 -18.24
CA MET A 133 12.21 -6.70 -19.49
C MET A 133 11.36 -6.39 -20.72
N SER A 134 10.05 -6.23 -20.52
CA SER A 134 9.09 -5.82 -21.55
C SER A 134 7.92 -5.11 -20.85
N PRO A 135 7.07 -4.37 -21.58
CA PRO A 135 6.02 -3.57 -20.97
C PRO A 135 5.15 -4.39 -20.01
N GLN A 136 5.18 -4.00 -18.74
CA GLN A 136 4.50 -4.61 -17.59
C GLN A 136 4.99 -6.01 -17.19
N HIS A 137 6.16 -6.45 -17.67
CA HIS A 137 6.75 -7.75 -17.37
C HIS A 137 8.06 -7.59 -16.57
N PHE A 138 8.05 -8.10 -15.34
CA PHE A 138 9.12 -7.85 -14.37
C PHE A 138 9.85 -9.13 -13.99
N LEU A 139 11.18 -9.04 -13.91
CA LEU A 139 12.05 -10.11 -13.44
C LEU A 139 12.77 -9.68 -12.17
N PRO A 140 12.84 -10.55 -11.14
CA PRO A 140 13.70 -10.30 -9.99
C PRO A 140 15.18 -10.47 -10.37
N LEU A 141 16.02 -9.60 -9.82
CA LEU A 141 17.48 -9.71 -9.87
C LEU A 141 17.97 -10.45 -8.61
N ASP A 142 19.02 -11.25 -8.78
CA ASP A 142 19.64 -12.05 -7.71
C ASP A 142 20.72 -11.26 -6.97
#